data_AF-A0A8H6E8Q8-F1
#
_entry.id   AF-A0A8H6E8Q8-F1
#
_cell.length_a   1.000
_cell.length_b   1.000
_cell.length_c   1.000
_cell.angle_alpha   90.00
_cell.angle_beta   90.00
_cell.angle_gamma   90.00
#
_symmetry.space_group_name_H-M   'P 1'
#
loop_
_entity.id
_entity.type
_entity.pdbx_description
1 polymer ?
#
loop_
_entity_poly.entity_id
_entity_poly.type
_entity_poly.pdbx_seq_one_letter_code
_entity_poly.pdbx_strand_id
1 'polypeptide(L)'
;MTKFQFVGQQLDNDLVISISCLLDAANVPNLLWGNYLLTIYGIPTIVDGVSFVVPDSLIETSFSTLFEAGFLPCPRHTDCLRSGSAQCQPPYRHLHIDDELVISLYRKSDTLWEFPDF
;
A
#
# COMPACT_ATOMS: atom_id res chain seq x y z
N MET A 1 13.35 7.15 -17.92
CA MET A 1 12.57 6.03 -17.35
C MET A 1 11.11 6.30 -17.64
N THR A 2 10.42 5.37 -18.31
CA THR A 2 8.98 5.48 -18.54
C THR A 2 8.26 5.51 -17.20
N LYS A 3 7.47 6.55 -16.96
CA LYS A 3 6.60 6.67 -15.78
C LYS A 3 5.66 5.46 -15.79
N PHE A 4 5.76 4.58 -14.79
CA PHE A 4 4.83 3.46 -14.66
C PHE A 4 3.41 4.02 -14.58
N GLN A 5 2.46 3.35 -15.24
CA GLN A 5 1.05 3.68 -15.17
C GLN A 5 0.24 2.40 -14.95
N PHE A 6 -0.61 2.44 -13.95
CA PHE A 6 -1.55 1.37 -13.66
C PHE A 6 -2.66 1.36 -14.72
N VAL A 7 -2.88 0.20 -15.31
CA VAL A 7 -3.89 -0.02 -16.36
C VAL A 7 -4.76 -1.25 -16.06
N GLY A 8 -4.86 -1.64 -14.78
CA GLY A 8 -5.63 -2.81 -14.35
C GLY A 8 -4.82 -4.12 -14.33
N GLN A 9 -3.51 -4.04 -14.09
CA GLN A 9 -2.68 -5.24 -13.89
C GLN A 9 -3.14 -6.04 -12.67
N GLN A 10 -2.99 -7.36 -12.71
CA GLN A 10 -3.25 -8.22 -11.55
C GLN A 10 -2.20 -8.00 -10.45
N LEU A 11 -2.58 -8.32 -9.22
CA LEU A 11 -1.65 -8.27 -8.09
C LEU A 11 -0.66 -9.43 -8.16
N ASP A 12 0.56 -9.12 -8.57
CA ASP A 12 1.72 -10.00 -8.60
C ASP A 12 2.98 -9.28 -8.07
N ASN A 13 4.10 -10.01 -8.02
CA ASN A 13 5.35 -9.46 -7.52
C ASN A 13 5.83 -8.27 -8.38
N ASP A 14 5.57 -8.28 -9.69
CA ASP A 14 5.99 -7.21 -10.59
C ASP A 14 5.20 -5.92 -10.34
N LEU A 15 3.91 -6.03 -10.04
CA LEU A 15 3.09 -4.89 -9.62
C LEU A 15 3.57 -4.35 -8.26
N VAL A 16 3.86 -5.21 -7.30
CA VAL A 16 4.37 -4.78 -5.98
C VAL A 16 5.72 -4.09 -6.09
N ILE A 17 6.63 -4.61 -6.92
CA ILE A 17 7.91 -3.96 -7.24
C ILE A 17 7.68 -2.60 -7.91
N SER A 18 6.72 -2.52 -8.85
CA SER A 18 6.38 -1.27 -9.52
C SER A 18 5.84 -0.21 -8.57
N ILE A 19 4.99 -0.60 -7.61
CA ILE A 19 4.48 0.28 -6.56
C ILE A 19 5.64 0.78 -5.66
N SER A 20 6.52 -0.11 -5.23
CA SER A 20 7.70 0.27 -4.43
C SER A 20 8.61 1.24 -5.21
N CYS A 21 8.87 0.96 -6.50
CA CYS A 21 9.65 1.84 -7.36
C CYS A 21 9.00 3.22 -7.57
N LEU A 22 7.66 3.31 -7.63
CA LEU A 22 6.95 4.59 -7.71
C LEU A 22 7.18 5.43 -6.45
N LEU A 23 7.06 4.81 -5.27
CA LEU A 23 7.29 5.48 -3.99
C LEU A 23 8.75 5.92 -3.87
N ASP A 24 9.70 5.05 -4.22
CA ASP A 24 11.12 5.38 -4.25
C ASP A 24 11.42 6.55 -5.19
N ALA A 25 10.83 6.57 -6.39
CA ALA A 25 10.98 7.68 -7.34
C ALA A 25 10.40 9.00 -6.84
N ALA A 26 9.43 8.95 -5.92
CA ALA A 26 8.89 10.11 -5.21
C ALA A 26 9.68 10.49 -3.94
N ASN A 27 10.81 9.81 -3.67
CA ASN A 27 11.59 9.91 -2.43
C ASN A 27 10.74 9.58 -1.19
N VAL A 28 9.87 8.58 -1.31
CA VAL A 28 9.09 8.02 -0.21
C VAL A 28 9.69 6.67 0.15
N PRO A 29 10.46 6.60 1.25
CA PRO A 29 10.85 5.34 1.83
C PRO A 29 9.63 4.48 2.14
N ASN A 30 9.68 3.20 1.79
CA ASN A 30 8.56 2.28 1.93
C ASN A 30 9.02 0.90 2.36
N LEU A 31 8.20 0.24 3.18
CA LEU A 31 8.45 -1.11 3.66
C LEU A 31 7.22 -1.98 3.39
N LEU A 32 7.41 -3.09 2.67
CA LEU A 32 6.34 -4.06 2.41
C LEU A 32 5.89 -4.73 3.71
N TRP A 33 4.58 -4.84 3.92
CA TRP A 33 3.97 -5.31 5.15
C TRP A 33 2.75 -6.22 4.90
N GLY A 34 2.25 -6.83 5.98
CA GLY A 34 1.00 -7.61 5.97
C GLY A 34 1.09 -8.96 5.24
N ASN A 35 -0.06 -9.46 4.78
CA ASN A 35 -0.16 -10.80 4.20
C ASN A 35 0.64 -10.98 2.90
N TYR A 36 0.80 -9.91 2.10
CA TYR A 36 1.61 -9.99 0.89
C TYR A 36 3.08 -10.29 1.20
N LEU A 37 3.63 -9.69 2.27
CA LEU A 37 4.98 -9.99 2.75
C LEU A 37 5.11 -11.48 3.11
N LEU A 38 4.13 -12.04 3.81
CA LEU A 38 4.11 -13.47 4.18
C LEU A 38 4.06 -14.37 2.94
N THR A 39 3.32 -13.96 1.92
CA THR A 39 3.25 -14.66 0.62
C THR A 39 4.63 -14.69 -0.06
N ILE A 40 5.39 -13.59 -0.03
CA ILE A 40 6.77 -13.56 -0.56
C ILE A 40 7.68 -14.56 0.18
N TYR A 41 7.48 -14.74 1.49
CA TYR A 41 8.20 -15.76 2.27
C TYR A 41 7.68 -17.20 2.05
N GLY A 42 6.74 -17.41 1.12
CA GLY A 42 6.19 -18.73 0.79
C GLY A 42 5.13 -19.23 1.78
N ILE A 43 4.62 -18.37 2.67
CA ILE A 43 3.53 -18.72 3.58
C ILE A 43 2.20 -18.58 2.82
N PRO A 44 1.37 -19.64 2.75
CA PRO A 44 0.09 -19.57 2.06
C PRO A 44 -0.90 -18.72 2.87
N THR A 45 -1.09 -17.47 2.45
CA THR A 45 -2.03 -16.53 3.06
C THR A 45 -3.10 -16.07 2.07
N ILE A 46 -4.28 -15.74 2.58
CA ILE A 46 -5.29 -15.04 1.77
C ILE A 46 -4.86 -13.57 1.67
N VAL A 47 -4.71 -13.11 0.43
CA VAL A 47 -4.24 -11.77 0.10
C VAL A 47 -5.44 -10.95 -0.34
N ASP A 48 -5.72 -9.87 0.40
CA ASP A 48 -6.75 -8.87 0.11
C ASP A 48 -6.17 -7.57 -0.46
N GLY A 49 -4.87 -7.58 -0.77
CA GLY A 49 -4.15 -6.43 -1.27
C GLY A 49 -2.66 -6.48 -0.94
N VAL A 50 -2.03 -5.32 -1.05
CA VAL A 50 -0.64 -5.11 -0.65
C VAL A 50 -0.57 -3.96 0.35
N SER A 51 0.26 -4.11 1.38
CA SER A 51 0.42 -3.11 2.43
C SER A 51 1.83 -2.57 2.45
N PHE A 52 1.96 -1.25 2.60
CA PHE A 52 3.22 -0.56 2.78
C PHE A 52 3.20 0.29 4.04
N VAL A 53 4.29 0.24 4.82
CA VAL A 53 4.57 1.18 5.89
C VAL A 53 5.43 2.30 5.32
N VAL A 54 5.02 3.55 5.57
CA VAL A 54 5.69 4.77 5.10
C VAL A 54 5.86 5.77 6.24
N PRO A 55 6.82 6.71 6.15
CA PRO A 55 6.96 7.78 7.13
C PRO A 55 5.69 8.62 7.24
N ASP A 56 5.30 8.95 8.46
CA ASP A 56 4.08 9.70 8.78
C ASP A 56 3.97 11.03 8.01
N SER A 57 5.09 11.73 7.86
CA SER A 57 5.17 13.02 7.16
C SER A 57 4.98 12.91 5.65
N LEU A 58 5.19 11.71 5.07
CA LEU A 58 5.16 11.48 3.63
C LEU A 58 3.90 10.73 3.18
N ILE A 59 3.00 10.36 4.10
CA ILE A 59 1.86 9.50 3.76
C ILE A 59 0.92 10.08 2.70
N GLU A 60 0.70 11.40 2.73
CA GLU A 60 -0.11 12.08 1.71
C GLU A 60 0.64 12.14 0.37
N THR A 61 1.98 12.30 0.39
CA THR A 61 2.81 12.19 -0.82
C THR A 61 2.76 10.79 -1.41
N SER A 62 2.81 9.74 -0.58
CA SER A 62 2.64 8.35 -1.00
C SER A 62 1.28 8.15 -1.67
N PHE A 63 0.21 8.64 -1.04
CA PHE A 63 -1.14 8.54 -1.58
C PHE A 63 -1.28 9.25 -2.93
N SER A 64 -0.83 10.51 -3.02
CA SER A 64 -0.87 11.28 -4.27
C SER A 64 -0.04 10.64 -5.39
N THR A 65 1.13 10.09 -5.06
CA THR A 65 1.99 9.41 -6.05
C THR A 65 1.28 8.20 -6.66
N LEU A 66 0.63 7.38 -5.83
CA LEU A 66 -0.12 6.21 -6.31
C LEU A 66 -1.38 6.63 -7.07
N PHE A 67 -2.09 7.66 -6.60
CA PHE A 67 -3.24 8.20 -7.31
C PHE A 67 -2.85 8.71 -8.71
N GLU A 68 -1.76 9.48 -8.83
CA GLU A 68 -1.24 9.97 -10.11
C GLU A 68 -0.75 8.84 -11.03
N ALA A 69 -0.32 7.72 -10.46
CA ALA A 69 0.05 6.52 -11.22
C ALA A 69 -1.17 5.77 -11.78
N GLY A 70 -2.39 6.17 -11.42
CA GLY A 70 -3.64 5.62 -11.97
C GLY A 70 -4.39 4.67 -11.04
N PHE A 71 -3.95 4.49 -9.79
CA PHE A 71 -4.71 3.74 -8.80
C PHE A 71 -5.95 4.51 -8.35
N LEU A 72 -7.02 3.78 -8.05
CA LEU A 72 -8.31 4.41 -7.76
C LEU A 72 -8.38 4.84 -6.30
N PRO A 73 -8.82 6.08 -5.99
CA PRO A 73 -9.01 6.50 -4.61
C PRO A 73 -10.20 5.74 -4.02
N CYS A 74 -10.19 5.52 -2.71
CA CYS A 74 -11.33 4.92 -2.03
C CYS A 74 -12.60 5.79 -2.19
N PRO A 75 -13.69 5.27 -2.78
CA PRO A 75 -14.90 6.05 -3.01
C PRO A 75 -15.69 6.34 -1.71
N ARG A 76 -15.37 5.64 -0.61
CA ARG A 76 -16.10 5.69 0.65
C ARG A 76 -15.13 5.90 1.81
N HIS A 77 -14.69 7.13 2.00
CA HIS A 77 -13.72 7.56 3.03
C HIS A 77 -13.97 6.98 4.44
N THR A 78 -15.22 6.64 4.81
CA THR A 78 -15.59 6.14 6.15
C THR A 78 -16.22 4.75 6.19
N ASP A 79 -16.68 4.20 5.05
CA ASP A 79 -17.47 2.95 4.99
C ASP A 79 -16.90 1.94 3.97
N CYS A 80 -15.60 2.03 3.67
CA CYS A 80 -14.96 1.00 2.87
C CYS A 80 -14.86 -0.29 3.69
N LEU A 81 -15.48 -1.37 3.18
CA LEU A 81 -15.42 -2.71 3.78
C LEU A 81 -13.97 -3.24 3.92
N ARG A 82 -13.03 -2.62 3.22
CA ARG A 82 -11.60 -2.97 3.21
C ARG A 82 -10.74 -2.10 4.12
N SER A 83 -11.32 -1.16 4.87
CA SER A 83 -10.60 -0.37 5.87
C SER A 83 -10.11 -1.19 7.08
N GLY A 84 -10.30 -2.51 7.10
CA GLY A 84 -9.75 -3.41 8.11
C GLY A 84 -10.83 -4.25 8.79
N SER A 85 -10.46 -5.48 9.19
CA SER A 85 -11.25 -6.24 10.14
C SER A 85 -11.11 -5.62 11.53
N ALA A 86 -12.13 -5.72 12.39
CA ALA A 86 -12.15 -5.13 13.73
C ALA A 86 -10.99 -5.58 14.68
N GLN A 87 -10.14 -6.50 14.23
CA GLN A 87 -9.03 -7.08 14.97
C GLN A 87 -7.65 -6.48 14.59
N CYS A 88 -7.56 -5.74 13.49
CA CYS A 88 -6.32 -5.10 13.03
C CYS A 88 -6.47 -3.58 13.00
N GLN A 89 -5.37 -2.86 13.23
CA GLN A 89 -5.39 -1.40 13.03
C GLN A 89 -5.71 -1.10 11.55
N PRO A 90 -6.68 -0.21 11.29
CA PRO A 90 -7.02 0.18 9.93
C PRO A 90 -5.83 0.90 9.29
N PRO A 91 -5.61 0.73 7.97
CA PRO A 91 -4.61 1.54 7.27
C PRO A 91 -5.01 3.01 7.36
N TYR A 92 -4.02 3.89 7.40
CA TYR A 92 -4.26 5.32 7.47
C TYR A 92 -4.87 5.85 6.16
N ARG A 93 -4.39 5.35 5.03
CA ARG A 93 -4.93 5.58 3.69
C ARG A 93 -4.93 4.28 2.90
N HIS A 94 -5.83 4.13 1.94
CA HIS A 94 -5.73 3.07 0.95
C HIS A 94 -6.24 3.52 -0.41
N LEU A 95 -5.74 2.86 -1.46
CA LEU A 95 -6.20 2.97 -2.84
C LEU A 95 -6.67 1.59 -3.32
N HIS A 96 -7.47 1.55 -4.37
CA HIS A 96 -7.96 0.32 -4.98
C HIS A 96 -7.12 -0.06 -6.21
N ILE A 97 -6.72 -1.32 -6.25
CA ILE A 97 -6.22 -2.00 -7.47
C ILE A 97 -7.45 -2.40 -8.30
N ASP A 98 -8.43 -3.02 -7.63
CA ASP A 98 -9.75 -3.35 -8.17
C ASP A 98 -10.82 -3.30 -7.05
N ASP A 99 -12.01 -3.86 -7.31
CA ASP A 99 -13.12 -3.88 -6.35
C ASP A 99 -12.83 -4.73 -5.10
N GLU A 100 -11.89 -5.69 -5.18
CA GLU A 100 -11.55 -6.63 -4.11
C GLU A 100 -10.20 -6.34 -3.44
N LEU A 101 -9.23 -5.84 -4.20
CA LEU A 101 -7.84 -5.67 -3.81
C LEU A 101 -7.47 -4.20 -3.59
N VAL A 102 -6.77 -3.94 -2.49
CA VAL A 102 -6.35 -2.59 -2.09
C VAL A 102 -4.84 -2.45 -1.92
N ILE A 103 -4.35 -1.23 -2.07
CA ILE A 103 -3.03 -0.81 -1.62
C ILE A 103 -3.22 -0.06 -0.30
N SER A 104 -2.73 -0.62 0.79
CA SER A 104 -2.87 -0.07 2.14
C SER A 104 -1.60 0.67 2.56
N LEU A 105 -1.74 1.92 2.99
CA LEU A 105 -0.66 2.75 3.51
C LEU A 105 -0.79 2.91 5.02
N TYR A 106 0.23 2.46 5.72
CA TYR A 106 0.35 2.52 7.17
C TYR A 106 1.38 3.56 7.57
N ARG A 107 1.08 4.28 8.65
CA ARG A 107 2.05 5.16 9.30
C ARG A 107 3.08 4.31 10.04
N LYS A 108 4.35 4.69 9.89
CA LYS A 108 5.45 4.08 10.63
C LYS A 108 5.22 4.20 12.13
N SER A 109 4.77 5.34 12.65
CA SER A 109 4.56 5.54 14.09
C SER A 109 3.49 4.61 14.68
N ASP A 110 2.45 4.30 13.91
CA ASP A 110 1.36 3.42 14.34
C ASP A 110 1.74 1.93 14.27
N THR A 111 2.56 1.56 13.28
CA THR A 111 2.83 0.14 12.96
C THR A 111 4.18 -0.36 13.48
N LEU A 112 5.23 0.47 13.41
CA LEU A 112 6.61 0.13 13.74
C LEU A 112 7.21 1.16 14.70
N TRP A 113 6.51 1.44 15.82
CA TRP A 113 6.90 2.48 16.78
C TRP A 113 8.31 2.31 17.38
N GLU A 114 8.80 1.06 17.49
CA GLU A 114 10.15 0.77 18.01
C GLU A 114 11.28 0.90 16.99
N PHE A 115 10.95 0.91 15.70
CA PHE A 115 11.97 1.00 14.65
C PHE A 115 12.52 2.44 14.55
N PRO A 116 13.75 2.64 14.05
CA PRO A 116 14.23 3.97 13.73
C PRO A 116 13.39 4.60 12.61
N ASP A 117 13.41 5.93 12.54
CA ASP A 117 12.83 6.64 11.41
C ASP A 117 13.67 6.41 10.15
N PHE A 118 13.01 6.39 9.00
CA PHE A 118 13.60 6.10 7.70
C PHE A 118 13.03 7.02 6.63
#